data_AF-A0A858RGS2-F1
#
_entry.id   AF-A0A858RGS2-F1
#
_cell.length_a   1.000
_cell.length_b   1.000
_cell.length_c   1.000
_cell.angle_alpha   90.00
_cell.angle_beta   90.00
_cell.angle_gamma   90.00
#
_symmetry.space_group_name_H-M   'P 1'
#
loop_
_entity.id
_entity.type
_entity.pdbx_description
1 polymer ?
#
loop_
_entity_poly.entity_id
_entity_poly.type
_entity_poly.pdbx_seq_one_letter_code
_entity_poly.pdbx_strand_id
1 'polypeptide(L)'
;MNSPSSLPDFSRLSDRDLERESAEFQVQGDHEAARAILDEASRRHPAHPGILLALLKSLLKLRKAREATELTLRIQKLAASHPVLLDQLGEELQTLYEFDLALETFALLQNFPHPQVRAVGKARETALHLRAGDPDKARQALEQALQLAPDIPEVLSSTALWCRKENPERAKAILEKLSAPAAGIPPSFTIGSAHLLAGVCDDLGLTDEAMIALHRGKALEERDPLVQRFRTQRDAWRQWHGGAFDFTAEQAAAWTEGAGKDRRHALLLGHPRSGTTLLEQMLDAHSGIRSVEESDLYATTVEATLIRSHALEAGERSFGDWLHALDPCTLRSLRQSYFSRLWNEAGDPSEENTVIDKNPALTICLSRLPLTLPHTRIIVVLRDPRDVCLSAYFQATRRTPWSVNWLSLGETVDQYVFTMNLWLGVREKLAQPWVETRYEDIVEDPAREGSRITRFLGLEWEPTQEDPADHARGKLVRSPTHADVIQPLHSRAVGRWHRYEKHLAPYQEKLAPLIAAFGYS
;
A
#
# COMPACT_ATOMS: atom_id res chain seq x y z
N MET A 1 15.36 9.43 30.20
CA MET A 1 16.23 8.39 30.81
C MET A 1 15.70 7.02 30.42
N ASN A 2 16.34 6.39 29.45
CA ASN A 2 16.59 4.95 29.36
C ASN A 2 17.76 4.81 28.37
N SER A 3 18.87 4.26 28.85
CA SER A 3 20.12 3.99 28.11
C SER A 3 19.90 2.88 27.06
N PRO A 4 20.88 2.56 26.19
CA PRO A 4 20.62 2.00 24.86
C PRO A 4 19.82 0.70 24.95
N SER A 5 18.70 0.61 24.24
CA SER A 5 18.10 -0.69 24.00
C SER A 5 19.01 -1.42 23.00
N SER A 6 20.03 -2.09 23.54
CA SER A 6 20.34 -3.43 23.09
C SER A 6 18.99 -4.14 22.86
N LEU A 7 18.83 -4.82 21.72
CA LEU A 7 17.74 -5.78 21.56
C LEU A 7 17.56 -6.52 22.89
N PRO A 8 16.36 -6.50 23.51
CA PRO A 8 16.14 -7.16 24.79
C PRO A 8 16.74 -8.58 24.77
N ASP A 9 17.26 -9.05 25.89
CA ASP A 9 17.65 -10.46 26.01
C ASP A 9 16.37 -11.31 25.93
N PHE A 10 15.92 -11.61 24.71
CA PHE A 10 14.67 -12.27 24.38
C PHE A 10 14.61 -13.68 24.99
N SER A 11 15.75 -14.23 25.41
CA SER A 11 15.83 -15.50 26.15
C SER A 11 15.05 -15.47 27.48
N ARG A 12 14.75 -14.27 28.02
CA ARG A 12 14.10 -14.08 29.33
C ARG A 12 12.65 -13.61 29.29
N LEU A 13 12.11 -13.28 28.11
CA LEU A 13 10.73 -12.81 27.97
C LEU A 13 9.73 -13.98 28.05
N SER A 14 8.55 -13.70 28.61
CA SER A 14 7.43 -14.64 28.60
C SER A 14 6.83 -14.75 27.18
N ASP A 15 6.10 -15.83 26.90
CA ASP A 15 5.49 -16.05 25.57
C ASP A 15 4.54 -14.92 25.17
N ARG A 16 3.79 -14.37 26.14
CA ARG A 16 2.92 -13.20 25.92
C ARG A 16 3.70 -11.92 25.62
N ASP A 17 4.88 -11.76 26.22
CA ASP A 17 5.72 -10.59 25.95
C ASP A 17 6.38 -10.70 24.57
N LEU A 18 6.80 -11.90 24.15
CA LEU A 18 7.33 -12.16 22.80
C LEU A 18 6.28 -11.88 21.70
N GLU A 19 5.04 -12.33 21.90
CA GLU A 19 3.95 -12.06 20.96
C GLU A 19 3.59 -10.57 20.90
N ARG A 20 3.56 -9.88 22.06
CA ARG A 20 3.28 -8.44 22.12
C ARG A 20 4.39 -7.62 21.44
N GLU A 21 5.66 -7.87 21.79
CA GLU A 21 6.79 -7.11 21.25
C GLU A 21 6.97 -7.35 19.75
N SER A 22 6.85 -8.60 19.28
CA SER A 22 6.92 -8.88 17.84
C SER A 22 5.80 -8.18 17.05
N ALA A 23 4.57 -8.17 17.58
CA ALA A 23 3.47 -7.44 16.97
C ALA A 23 3.73 -5.92 16.95
N GLU A 24 4.35 -5.36 17.99
CA GLU A 24 4.73 -3.95 18.04
C GLU A 24 5.76 -3.60 16.97
N PHE A 25 6.83 -4.39 16.81
CA PHE A 25 7.81 -4.17 15.76
C PHE A 25 7.21 -4.32 14.36
N GLN A 26 6.32 -5.31 14.14
CA GLN A 26 5.61 -5.45 12.86
C GLN A 26 4.72 -4.25 12.54
N VAL A 27 4.06 -3.67 13.54
CA VAL A 27 3.24 -2.45 13.36
C VAL A 27 4.10 -1.24 13.02
N GLN A 28 5.32 -1.18 13.57
CA GLN A 28 6.29 -0.13 13.29
C GLN A 28 7.01 -0.32 11.95
N GLY A 29 6.82 -1.46 11.28
CA GLY A 29 7.52 -1.81 10.04
C GLY A 29 8.94 -2.35 10.25
N ASP A 30 9.38 -2.55 11.50
CA ASP A 30 10.68 -3.17 11.80
C ASP A 30 10.56 -4.70 11.75
N HIS A 31 10.49 -5.21 10.53
CA HIS A 31 10.31 -6.64 10.29
C HIS A 31 11.57 -7.46 10.65
N GLU A 32 12.75 -6.84 10.68
CA GLU A 32 14.01 -7.49 11.11
C GLU A 32 13.98 -7.77 12.61
N ALA A 33 13.65 -6.76 13.44
CA ALA A 33 13.51 -6.94 14.88
C ALA A 33 12.37 -7.90 15.23
N ALA A 34 11.21 -7.76 14.55
CA ALA A 34 10.10 -8.69 14.71
C ALA A 34 10.50 -10.13 14.40
N ARG A 35 11.25 -10.35 13.31
CA ARG A 35 11.76 -11.68 12.93
C ARG A 35 12.65 -12.26 14.02
N ALA A 36 13.59 -11.48 14.57
CA ALA A 36 14.50 -11.98 15.60
C ALA A 36 13.75 -12.53 16.82
N ILE A 37 12.68 -11.84 17.24
CA ILE A 37 11.80 -12.27 18.33
C ILE A 37 10.99 -13.52 17.93
N LEU A 38 10.41 -13.51 16.73
CA LEU A 38 9.56 -14.60 16.24
C LEU A 38 10.35 -15.88 15.95
N ASP A 39 11.63 -15.80 15.57
CA ASP A 39 12.52 -16.95 15.41
C ASP A 39 12.79 -17.64 16.76
N GLU A 40 12.97 -16.86 17.84
CA GLU A 40 13.08 -17.40 19.20
C GLU A 40 11.75 -18.01 19.67
N ALA A 41 10.63 -17.31 19.47
CA ALA A 41 9.31 -17.80 19.83
C ALA A 41 8.95 -19.10 19.07
N SER A 42 9.30 -19.18 17.79
CA SER A 42 9.09 -20.38 16.94
C SER A 42 9.96 -21.56 17.37
N ARG A 43 11.13 -21.31 17.98
CA ARG A 43 11.96 -22.39 18.57
C ARG A 43 11.33 -22.94 19.85
N ARG A 44 10.72 -22.09 20.68
CA ARG A 44 10.01 -22.52 21.91
C ARG A 44 8.68 -23.20 21.61
N HIS A 45 7.96 -22.69 20.63
CA HIS A 45 6.61 -23.13 20.27
C HIS A 45 6.51 -23.50 18.79
N PRO A 46 7.17 -24.60 18.37
CA PRO A 46 7.36 -24.93 16.95
C PRO A 46 6.08 -25.28 16.18
N ALA A 47 4.96 -25.45 16.86
CA ALA A 47 3.66 -25.73 16.24
C ALA A 47 2.63 -24.62 16.49
N HIS A 48 2.99 -23.50 17.13
CA HIS A 48 2.03 -22.47 17.48
C HIS A 48 1.60 -21.65 16.24
N PRO A 49 0.33 -21.73 15.82
CA PRO A 49 -0.11 -21.16 14.55
C PRO A 49 0.12 -19.66 14.43
N GLY A 50 -0.21 -18.90 15.49
CA GLY A 50 -0.08 -17.45 15.49
C GLY A 50 1.37 -16.97 15.33
N ILE A 51 2.32 -17.67 15.98
CA ILE A 51 3.75 -17.34 15.88
C ILE A 51 4.28 -17.64 14.48
N LEU A 52 3.90 -18.79 13.90
CA LEU A 52 4.35 -19.16 12.56
C LEU A 52 3.78 -18.23 11.48
N LEU A 53 2.50 -17.85 11.58
CA LEU A 53 1.89 -16.87 10.66
C LEU A 53 2.51 -15.48 10.79
N ALA A 54 2.77 -15.02 12.02
CA ALA A 54 3.46 -13.75 12.24
C ALA A 54 4.89 -13.79 11.69
N LEU A 55 5.62 -14.89 11.89
CA LEU A 55 6.98 -15.07 11.34
C LEU A 55 6.95 -15.06 9.80
N LEU A 56 6.01 -15.78 9.19
CA LEU A 56 5.83 -15.79 7.74
C LEU A 56 5.61 -14.39 7.19
N LYS A 57 4.74 -13.60 7.83
CA LYS A 57 4.49 -12.21 7.46
C LYS A 57 5.79 -11.38 7.49
N SER A 58 6.59 -11.49 8.55
CA SER A 58 7.88 -10.80 8.62
C SER A 58 8.84 -11.28 7.52
N LEU A 59 8.95 -12.58 7.26
CA LEU A 59 9.83 -13.11 6.20
C LEU A 59 9.43 -12.62 4.81
N LEU A 60 8.13 -12.60 4.49
CA LEU A 60 7.62 -12.12 3.22
C LEU A 60 7.81 -10.61 3.05
N LYS A 61 7.63 -9.83 4.13
CA LYS A 61 7.95 -8.40 4.13
C LYS A 61 9.44 -8.13 3.94
N LEU A 62 10.30 -8.95 4.54
CA LEU A 62 11.76 -8.93 4.34
C LEU A 62 12.22 -9.56 3.02
N ARG A 63 11.29 -9.95 2.12
CA ARG A 63 11.59 -10.60 0.82
C ARG A 63 12.46 -11.86 0.95
N LYS A 64 12.40 -12.57 2.08
CA LYS A 64 13.12 -13.84 2.29
C LYS A 64 12.33 -15.00 1.67
N ALA A 65 12.19 -14.97 0.34
CA ALA A 65 11.30 -15.85 -0.41
C ALA A 65 11.52 -17.34 -0.09
N ARG A 66 12.78 -17.81 -0.09
CA ARG A 66 13.10 -19.21 0.23
C ARG A 66 12.63 -19.61 1.62
N GLU A 67 12.95 -18.80 2.64
CA GLU A 67 12.59 -19.07 4.03
C GLU A 67 11.07 -19.02 4.23
N ALA A 68 10.40 -18.07 3.56
CA ALA A 68 8.96 -17.94 3.58
C ALA A 68 8.27 -19.16 2.94
N THR A 69 8.77 -19.66 1.81
CA THR A 69 8.26 -20.89 1.17
C THR A 69 8.45 -22.11 2.08
N GLU A 70 9.65 -22.27 2.66
CA GLU A 70 9.94 -23.37 3.59
C GLU A 70 9.00 -23.33 4.82
N LEU A 71 8.76 -22.14 5.38
CA LEU A 71 7.84 -21.94 6.49
C LEU A 71 6.37 -22.17 6.09
N THR A 72 5.96 -21.74 4.90
CA THR A 72 4.60 -21.98 4.36
C THR A 72 4.33 -23.48 4.26
N LEU A 73 5.23 -24.25 3.66
CA LEU A 73 5.13 -25.71 3.57
C LEU A 73 5.08 -26.38 4.96
N ARG A 74 5.81 -25.84 5.94
CA ARG A 74 5.75 -26.31 7.32
C ARG A 74 4.39 -26.05 7.95
N ILE A 75 3.82 -24.86 7.79
CA ILE A 75 2.49 -24.51 8.30
C ILE A 75 1.42 -25.39 7.64
N GLN A 76 1.48 -25.59 6.32
CA GLN A 76 0.55 -26.48 5.60
C GLN A 76 0.57 -27.91 6.15
N LYS A 77 1.77 -28.47 6.43
CA LYS A 77 1.90 -29.80 7.05
C LYS A 77 1.29 -29.86 8.45
N LEU A 78 1.53 -28.84 9.28
CA LEU A 78 0.94 -28.74 10.61
C LEU A 78 -0.59 -28.59 10.54
N ALA A 79 -1.08 -27.91 9.52
CA ALA A 79 -2.50 -27.62 9.31
C ALA A 79 -3.25 -28.74 8.57
N ALA A 80 -2.63 -29.90 8.31
CA ALA A 80 -3.25 -31.02 7.58
C ALA A 80 -4.57 -31.51 8.21
N SER A 81 -4.76 -31.29 9.52
CA SER A 81 -6.00 -31.57 10.25
C SER A 81 -6.71 -30.32 10.80
N HIS A 82 -6.26 -29.11 10.45
CA HIS A 82 -6.75 -27.84 10.99
C HIS A 82 -7.17 -26.89 9.86
N PRO A 83 -8.44 -26.96 9.40
CA PRO A 83 -8.88 -26.20 8.22
C PRO A 83 -8.89 -24.68 8.45
N VAL A 84 -9.15 -24.24 9.68
CA VAL A 84 -9.12 -22.82 10.05
C VAL A 84 -7.72 -22.22 9.86
N LEU A 85 -6.67 -22.99 10.17
CA LEU A 85 -5.28 -22.53 10.00
C LEU A 85 -4.91 -22.45 8.51
N LEU A 86 -5.39 -23.37 7.67
CA LEU A 86 -5.19 -23.29 6.23
C LEU A 86 -5.87 -22.05 5.63
N ASP A 87 -7.10 -21.73 6.06
CA ASP A 87 -7.79 -20.52 5.60
C ASP A 87 -7.03 -19.25 6.03
N GLN A 88 -6.59 -19.18 7.29
CA GLN A 88 -5.78 -18.06 7.80
C GLN A 88 -4.45 -17.89 7.06
N LEU A 89 -3.75 -19.01 6.77
CA LEU A 89 -2.52 -18.98 5.98
C LEU A 89 -2.78 -18.44 4.58
N GLY A 90 -3.83 -18.94 3.91
CA GLY A 90 -4.20 -18.48 2.57
C GLY A 90 -4.59 -16.99 2.56
N GLU A 91 -5.31 -16.49 3.57
CA GLU A 91 -5.63 -15.06 3.69
C GLU A 91 -4.39 -14.18 3.89
N GLU A 92 -3.41 -14.62 4.67
CA GLU A 92 -2.19 -13.85 4.87
C GLU A 92 -1.30 -13.85 3.62
N LEU A 93 -1.19 -14.99 2.92
CA LEU A 93 -0.51 -15.09 1.62
C LEU A 93 -1.14 -14.15 0.58
N GLN A 94 -2.47 -14.08 0.51
CA GLN A 94 -3.18 -13.12 -0.34
C GLN A 94 -2.87 -11.67 0.01
N THR A 95 -2.84 -11.34 1.31
CA THR A 95 -2.52 -9.98 1.76
C THR A 95 -1.08 -9.58 1.40
N LEU A 96 -0.21 -10.57 1.22
CA LEU A 96 1.19 -10.39 0.85
C LEU A 96 1.42 -10.57 -0.65
N TYR A 97 0.34 -10.69 -1.44
CA TYR A 97 0.35 -10.84 -2.90
C TYR A 97 1.00 -12.14 -3.41
N GLU A 98 1.06 -13.18 -2.57
CA GLU A 98 1.55 -14.51 -2.93
C GLU A 98 0.37 -15.39 -3.38
N PHE A 99 -0.25 -15.03 -4.51
CA PHE A 99 -1.54 -15.59 -4.95
C PHE A 99 -1.48 -17.07 -5.34
N ASP A 100 -0.38 -17.52 -5.94
CA ASP A 100 -0.21 -18.93 -6.32
C ASP A 100 -0.12 -19.83 -5.09
N LEU A 101 0.72 -19.45 -4.11
CA LEU A 101 0.80 -20.17 -2.83
C LEU A 101 -0.54 -20.12 -2.07
N ALA A 102 -1.30 -19.03 -2.19
CA ALA A 102 -2.63 -18.94 -1.60
C ALA A 102 -3.61 -19.92 -2.25
N LEU A 103 -3.63 -20.00 -3.60
CA LEU A 103 -4.44 -20.96 -4.35
C LEU A 103 -4.09 -22.41 -3.96
N GLU A 104 -2.80 -22.75 -3.91
CA GLU A 104 -2.33 -24.06 -3.46
C GLU A 104 -2.80 -24.37 -2.04
N THR A 105 -2.72 -23.39 -1.14
CA THR A 105 -3.15 -23.53 0.26
C THR A 105 -4.66 -23.76 0.37
N PHE A 106 -5.49 -23.01 -0.38
CA PHE A 106 -6.94 -23.19 -0.35
C PHE A 106 -7.38 -24.51 -0.97
N ALA A 107 -6.66 -25.00 -1.99
CA ALA A 107 -6.93 -26.30 -2.59
C ALA A 107 -6.79 -27.45 -1.56
N LEU A 108 -5.92 -27.31 -0.55
CA LEU A 108 -5.79 -28.30 0.53
C LEU A 108 -7.07 -28.46 1.37
N LEU A 109 -7.95 -27.46 1.40
CA LEU A 109 -9.24 -27.56 2.10
C LEU A 109 -10.16 -28.63 1.49
N GLN A 110 -9.92 -29.04 0.22
CA GLN A 110 -10.67 -30.11 -0.43
C GLN A 110 -10.44 -31.49 0.21
N ASN A 111 -9.36 -31.67 0.96
CA ASN A 111 -9.03 -32.92 1.64
C ASN A 111 -9.86 -33.14 2.92
N PHE A 112 -10.61 -32.15 3.38
CA PHE A 112 -11.41 -32.25 4.59
C PHE A 112 -12.79 -32.85 4.30
N PRO A 113 -13.34 -33.68 5.21
CA PRO A 113 -14.60 -34.37 4.98
C PRO A 113 -15.81 -33.42 5.00
N HIS A 114 -15.72 -32.29 5.71
CA HIS A 114 -16.85 -31.39 5.94
C HIS A 114 -17.16 -30.54 4.69
N PRO A 115 -18.38 -30.60 4.11
CA PRO A 115 -18.73 -29.86 2.90
C PRO A 115 -18.53 -28.35 3.00
N GLN A 116 -18.86 -27.73 4.15
CA GLN A 116 -18.67 -26.28 4.33
C GLN A 116 -17.19 -25.87 4.28
N VAL A 117 -16.28 -26.70 4.80
CA VAL A 117 -14.83 -26.41 4.75
C VAL A 117 -14.34 -26.43 3.30
N ARG A 118 -14.79 -27.41 2.52
CA ARG A 118 -14.48 -27.50 1.09
C ARG A 118 -15.08 -26.32 0.30
N ALA A 119 -16.29 -25.89 0.68
CA ALA A 119 -16.96 -24.74 0.08
C ALA A 119 -16.19 -23.43 0.33
N VAL A 120 -15.64 -23.23 1.53
CA VAL A 120 -14.77 -22.10 1.85
C VAL A 120 -13.58 -22.06 0.88
N GLY A 121 -12.85 -23.17 0.73
CA GLY A 121 -11.72 -23.24 -0.21
C GLY A 121 -12.11 -22.83 -1.64
N LYS A 122 -13.23 -23.36 -2.15
CA LYS A 122 -13.73 -23.01 -3.49
C LYS A 122 -14.20 -21.57 -3.62
N ALA A 123 -14.79 -21.01 -2.58
CA ALA A 123 -15.16 -19.59 -2.55
C ALA A 123 -13.90 -18.69 -2.62
N ARG A 124 -12.82 -19.04 -1.91
CA ARG A 124 -11.54 -18.32 -1.96
C ARG A 124 -10.87 -18.43 -3.33
N GLU A 125 -10.82 -19.63 -3.90
CA GLU A 125 -10.33 -19.87 -5.27
C GLU A 125 -11.11 -19.02 -6.29
N THR A 126 -12.44 -18.94 -6.18
CA THR A 126 -13.28 -18.10 -7.05
C THR A 126 -12.82 -16.65 -7.04
N ALA A 127 -12.64 -16.06 -5.85
CA ALA A 127 -12.21 -14.67 -5.72
C ALA A 127 -10.82 -14.42 -6.32
N LEU A 128 -9.91 -15.39 -6.18
CA LEU A 128 -8.56 -15.32 -6.74
C LEU A 128 -8.54 -15.46 -8.27
N HIS A 129 -9.34 -16.37 -8.84
CA HIS A 129 -9.46 -16.49 -10.29
C HIS A 129 -10.12 -15.26 -10.93
N LEU A 130 -11.15 -14.67 -10.29
CA LEU A 130 -11.71 -13.40 -10.72
C LEU A 130 -10.67 -12.28 -10.72
N ARG A 131 -9.85 -12.21 -9.66
CA ARG A 131 -8.75 -11.24 -9.57
C ARG A 131 -7.70 -11.44 -10.66
N ALA A 132 -7.39 -12.68 -10.99
CA ALA A 132 -6.44 -13.05 -12.04
C ALA A 132 -6.99 -12.85 -13.47
N GLY A 133 -8.27 -12.49 -13.62
CA GLY A 133 -8.91 -12.35 -14.93
C GLY A 133 -9.20 -13.68 -15.61
N ASP A 134 -9.36 -14.76 -14.85
CA ASP A 134 -9.71 -16.12 -15.34
C ASP A 134 -11.18 -16.45 -14.96
N PRO A 135 -12.17 -15.93 -15.72
CA PRO A 135 -13.58 -16.12 -15.41
C PRO A 135 -14.03 -17.58 -15.53
N ASP A 136 -13.37 -18.39 -16.36
CA ASP A 136 -13.75 -19.79 -16.56
C ASP A 136 -13.43 -20.63 -15.31
N LYS A 137 -12.20 -20.49 -14.77
CA LYS A 137 -11.85 -21.15 -13.51
C LYS A 137 -12.64 -20.60 -12.34
N ALA A 138 -12.90 -19.29 -12.32
CA ALA A 138 -13.76 -18.68 -11.31
C ALA A 138 -15.17 -19.26 -11.32
N ARG A 139 -15.78 -19.42 -12.50
CA ARG A 139 -17.11 -20.02 -12.66
C ARG A 139 -17.13 -21.46 -12.14
N GLN A 140 -16.15 -22.26 -12.54
CA GLN A 140 -16.04 -23.65 -12.12
C GLN A 140 -15.90 -23.79 -10.60
N ALA A 141 -15.03 -22.98 -9.98
CA ALA A 141 -14.86 -22.98 -8.54
C ALA A 141 -16.14 -22.53 -7.82
N LEU A 142 -16.82 -21.49 -8.33
CA LEU A 142 -18.06 -20.99 -7.75
C LEU A 142 -19.19 -22.02 -7.81
N GLU A 143 -19.34 -22.72 -8.94
CA GLU A 143 -20.33 -23.79 -9.11
C GLU A 143 -20.12 -24.91 -8.09
N GLN A 144 -18.85 -25.32 -7.86
CA GLN A 144 -18.51 -26.30 -6.83
C GLN A 144 -18.83 -25.78 -5.42
N ALA A 145 -18.51 -24.51 -5.13
CA ALA A 145 -18.79 -23.90 -3.84
C ALA A 145 -20.30 -23.87 -3.53
N LEU A 146 -21.12 -23.50 -4.52
CA LEU A 146 -22.58 -23.46 -4.44
C LEU A 146 -23.19 -24.86 -4.25
N GLN A 147 -22.61 -25.90 -4.87
CA GLN A 147 -23.05 -27.29 -4.65
C GLN A 147 -22.73 -27.79 -3.23
N LEU A 148 -21.62 -27.34 -2.65
CA LEU A 148 -21.15 -27.80 -1.34
C LEU A 148 -21.85 -27.13 -0.17
N ALA A 149 -22.00 -25.79 -0.20
CA ALA A 149 -22.66 -25.02 0.84
C ALA A 149 -23.08 -23.62 0.32
N PRO A 150 -24.27 -23.47 -0.29
CA PRO A 150 -24.66 -22.22 -0.98
C PRO A 150 -24.91 -21.03 -0.04
N ASP A 151 -25.26 -21.29 1.22
CA ASP A 151 -25.76 -20.27 2.15
C ASP A 151 -24.70 -19.71 3.12
N ILE A 152 -23.44 -20.17 3.03
CA ILE A 152 -22.38 -19.66 3.92
C ILE A 152 -21.85 -18.29 3.43
N PRO A 153 -21.40 -17.40 4.34
CA PRO A 153 -20.96 -16.05 3.99
C PRO A 153 -19.89 -15.99 2.89
N GLU A 154 -18.95 -16.93 2.89
CA GLU A 154 -17.87 -17.04 1.91
C GLU A 154 -18.42 -17.23 0.50
N VAL A 155 -19.34 -18.18 0.33
CA VAL A 155 -19.93 -18.54 -0.97
C VAL A 155 -20.84 -17.42 -1.46
N LEU A 156 -21.61 -16.81 -0.56
CA LEU A 156 -22.45 -15.65 -0.90
C LEU A 156 -21.59 -14.45 -1.34
N SER A 157 -20.49 -14.16 -0.64
CA SER A 157 -19.55 -13.10 -1.00
C SER A 157 -18.92 -13.33 -2.38
N SER A 158 -18.44 -14.54 -2.65
CA SER A 158 -17.90 -14.89 -3.97
C SER A 158 -18.96 -14.91 -5.08
N THR A 159 -20.20 -15.28 -4.76
CA THR A 159 -21.34 -15.15 -5.69
C THR A 159 -21.60 -13.69 -6.02
N ALA A 160 -21.55 -12.80 -5.04
CA ALA A 160 -21.73 -11.37 -5.27
C ALA A 160 -20.58 -10.77 -6.10
N LEU A 161 -19.33 -11.18 -5.85
CA LEU A 161 -18.18 -10.80 -6.68
C LEU A 161 -18.37 -11.21 -8.13
N TRP A 162 -18.79 -12.45 -8.39
CA TRP A 162 -19.13 -12.93 -9.73
C TRP A 162 -20.26 -12.12 -10.36
N CYS A 163 -21.37 -11.96 -9.64
CA CYS A 163 -22.54 -11.25 -10.12
C CYS A 163 -22.30 -9.75 -10.33
N ARG A 164 -21.28 -9.13 -9.74
CA ARG A 164 -21.03 -7.69 -9.89
C ARG A 164 -20.97 -7.24 -11.37
N LYS A 165 -20.37 -8.05 -12.26
CA LYS A 165 -20.34 -7.77 -13.70
C LYS A 165 -21.55 -8.33 -14.44
N GLU A 166 -21.97 -9.56 -14.10
CA GLU A 166 -23.01 -10.30 -14.83
C GLU A 166 -24.45 -9.85 -14.50
N ASN A 167 -24.69 -9.53 -13.24
CA ASN A 167 -26.00 -9.15 -12.69
C ASN A 167 -25.81 -8.30 -11.42
N PRO A 168 -25.50 -7.00 -11.57
CA PRO A 168 -25.16 -6.13 -10.45
C PRO A 168 -26.31 -5.98 -9.43
N GLU A 169 -27.58 -6.06 -9.85
CA GLU A 169 -28.73 -6.04 -8.94
C GLU A 169 -28.76 -7.26 -8.02
N ARG A 170 -28.46 -8.45 -8.56
CA ARG A 170 -28.31 -9.67 -7.74
C ARG A 170 -27.15 -9.55 -6.77
N ALA A 171 -26.01 -8.99 -7.21
CA ALA A 171 -24.86 -8.75 -6.33
C ALA A 171 -25.24 -7.80 -5.18
N LYS A 172 -25.92 -6.69 -5.49
CA LYS A 172 -26.43 -5.73 -4.50
C LYS A 172 -27.31 -6.41 -3.45
N ALA A 173 -28.32 -7.18 -3.89
CA ALA A 173 -29.24 -7.85 -2.98
C ALA A 173 -28.56 -8.88 -2.04
N ILE A 174 -27.52 -9.58 -2.51
CA ILE A 174 -26.72 -10.48 -1.66
C ILE A 174 -25.93 -9.67 -0.62
N LEU A 175 -25.27 -8.60 -1.05
CA LEU A 175 -24.39 -7.81 -0.20
C LEU A 175 -25.14 -6.96 0.83
N GLU A 176 -26.35 -6.52 0.53
CA GLU A 176 -27.23 -5.88 1.51
C GLU A 176 -27.54 -6.81 2.69
N LYS A 177 -27.73 -8.11 2.42
CA LYS A 177 -27.93 -9.13 3.47
C LYS A 177 -26.65 -9.36 4.27
N LEU A 178 -25.50 -9.51 3.59
CA LEU A 178 -24.22 -9.78 4.25
C LEU A 178 -23.66 -8.59 5.04
N SER A 179 -24.01 -7.36 4.64
CA SER A 179 -23.57 -6.13 5.32
C SER A 179 -24.54 -5.67 6.41
N ALA A 180 -25.66 -6.37 6.64
CA ALA A 180 -26.56 -6.09 7.74
C ALA A 180 -26.02 -6.71 9.04
N PRO A 181 -26.12 -6.03 10.20
CA PRO A 181 -25.75 -6.62 11.49
C PRO A 181 -26.71 -7.78 11.81
N ALA A 182 -26.28 -9.01 11.52
CA ALA A 182 -27.04 -10.23 11.77
C ALA A 182 -26.26 -11.19 12.66
N ALA A 183 -26.97 -11.92 13.52
CA ALA A 183 -26.36 -12.96 14.34
C ALA A 183 -25.71 -14.03 13.45
N GLY A 184 -24.44 -14.35 13.70
CA GLY A 184 -23.71 -15.42 12.99
C GLY A 184 -22.84 -14.98 11.81
N ILE A 185 -22.86 -13.70 11.40
CA ILE A 185 -21.92 -13.19 10.39
C ILE A 185 -20.73 -12.53 11.11
N PRO A 186 -19.48 -12.96 10.87
CA PRO A 186 -18.31 -12.32 11.46
C PRO A 186 -18.19 -10.83 11.03
N PRO A 187 -17.71 -9.94 11.90
CA PRO A 187 -17.54 -8.52 11.56
C PRO A 187 -16.69 -8.28 10.30
N SER A 188 -15.66 -9.10 10.06
CA SER A 188 -14.80 -9.03 8.87
C SER A 188 -15.60 -9.20 7.57
N PHE A 189 -16.55 -10.13 7.53
CA PHE A 189 -17.44 -10.32 6.38
C PHE A 189 -18.42 -9.16 6.22
N THR A 190 -18.94 -8.62 7.33
CA THR A 190 -19.83 -7.47 7.29
C THR A 190 -19.12 -6.25 6.71
N ILE A 191 -17.89 -5.99 7.16
CA ILE A 191 -17.03 -4.91 6.66
C ILE A 191 -16.74 -5.10 5.17
N GLY A 192 -16.19 -6.25 4.78
CA GLY A 192 -15.84 -6.55 3.38
C GLY A 192 -17.04 -6.45 2.44
N SER A 193 -18.20 -6.96 2.86
CA SER A 193 -19.43 -6.90 2.08
C SER A 193 -19.97 -5.47 1.94
N ALA A 194 -19.81 -4.62 2.97
CA ALA A 194 -20.21 -3.22 2.89
C ALA A 194 -19.37 -2.43 1.88
N HIS A 195 -18.05 -2.67 1.81
CA HIS A 195 -17.20 -2.08 0.78
C HIS A 195 -17.53 -2.58 -0.62
N LEU A 196 -17.76 -3.89 -0.77
CA LEU A 196 -18.14 -4.44 -2.08
C LEU A 196 -19.52 -3.91 -2.52
N LEU A 197 -20.47 -3.79 -1.60
CA LEU A 197 -21.78 -3.18 -1.84
C LEU A 197 -21.62 -1.75 -2.36
N ALA A 198 -20.74 -0.97 -1.72
CA ALA A 198 -20.47 0.39 -2.19
C ALA A 198 -19.93 0.42 -3.63
N GLY A 199 -19.04 -0.51 -3.98
CA GLY A 199 -18.56 -0.66 -5.35
C GLY A 199 -19.66 -1.04 -6.34
N VAL A 200 -20.56 -1.96 -5.98
CA VAL A 200 -21.70 -2.34 -6.82
C VAL A 200 -22.67 -1.16 -7.00
N CYS A 201 -23.01 -0.46 -5.93
CA CYS A 201 -23.86 0.73 -6.00
C CYS A 201 -23.21 1.84 -6.85
N ASP A 202 -21.88 2.04 -6.76
CA ASP A 202 -21.16 2.96 -7.63
C ASP A 202 -21.25 2.57 -9.10
N ASP A 203 -21.15 1.26 -9.40
CA ASP A 203 -21.28 0.73 -10.75
C ASP A 203 -22.68 0.94 -11.32
N LEU A 204 -23.71 0.85 -10.47
CA LEU A 204 -25.12 1.12 -10.80
C LEU A 204 -25.48 2.62 -10.83
N GLY A 205 -24.56 3.51 -10.43
CA GLY A 205 -24.84 4.95 -10.31
C GLY A 205 -25.69 5.34 -9.09
N LEU A 206 -25.86 4.43 -8.13
CA LEU A 206 -26.61 4.62 -6.89
C LEU A 206 -25.72 5.28 -5.82
N THR A 207 -25.44 6.57 -5.99
CA THR A 207 -24.38 7.28 -5.26
C THR A 207 -24.64 7.40 -3.76
N ASP A 208 -25.88 7.64 -3.33
CA ASP A 208 -26.24 7.69 -1.91
C ASP A 208 -26.09 6.36 -1.22
N GLU A 209 -26.54 5.30 -1.88
CA GLU A 209 -26.50 3.95 -1.36
C GLU A 209 -25.04 3.48 -1.26
N ALA A 210 -24.19 3.87 -2.21
CA ALA A 210 -22.76 3.65 -2.13
C ALA A 210 -22.14 4.32 -0.89
N MET A 211 -22.48 5.58 -0.63
CA MET A 211 -21.98 6.30 0.55
C MET A 211 -22.51 5.71 1.87
N ILE A 212 -23.78 5.29 1.92
CA ILE A 212 -24.36 4.63 3.09
C ILE A 212 -23.61 3.30 3.38
N ALA A 213 -23.36 2.51 2.34
CA ALA A 213 -22.62 1.26 2.46
C ALA A 213 -21.17 1.50 2.95
N LEU A 214 -20.46 2.49 2.41
CA LEU A 214 -19.13 2.88 2.90
C LEU A 214 -19.17 3.28 4.36
N HIS A 215 -20.02 4.24 4.74
CA HIS A 215 -20.12 4.71 6.13
C HIS A 215 -20.37 3.55 7.09
N ARG A 216 -21.22 2.59 6.72
CA ARG A 216 -21.46 1.40 7.53
C ARG A 216 -20.20 0.55 7.71
N GLY A 217 -19.50 0.24 6.63
CA GLY A 217 -18.27 -0.56 6.68
C GLY A 217 -17.18 0.13 7.50
N LYS A 218 -16.95 1.42 7.25
CA LYS A 218 -15.94 2.21 7.98
C LYS A 218 -16.27 2.36 9.46
N ALA A 219 -17.53 2.59 9.84
CA ALA A 219 -17.94 2.71 11.23
C ALA A 219 -17.74 1.40 12.03
N LEU A 220 -17.73 0.24 11.37
CA LEU A 220 -17.35 -1.02 11.99
C LEU A 220 -15.83 -1.14 12.15
N GLU A 221 -15.06 -0.72 11.14
CA GLU A 221 -13.60 -0.67 11.23
C GLU A 221 -13.13 0.28 12.34
N GLU A 222 -13.82 1.40 12.56
CA GLU A 222 -13.52 2.36 13.64
C GLU A 222 -13.60 1.77 15.05
N ARG A 223 -14.29 0.63 15.23
CA ARG A 223 -14.38 -0.05 16.52
C ARG A 223 -13.14 -0.87 16.86
N ASP A 224 -12.25 -1.08 15.90
CA ASP A 224 -10.98 -1.76 16.15
C ASP A 224 -10.13 -0.92 17.13
N PRO A 225 -9.72 -1.47 18.29
CA PRO A 225 -8.91 -0.76 19.28
C PRO A 225 -7.60 -0.19 18.70
N LEU A 226 -7.06 -0.76 17.63
CA LEU A 226 -5.84 -0.28 16.98
C LEU A 226 -6.05 1.04 16.23
N VAL A 227 -7.28 1.39 15.84
CA VAL A 227 -7.56 2.63 15.08
C VAL A 227 -7.12 3.87 15.85
N GLN A 228 -7.42 3.94 17.15
CA GLN A 228 -7.00 5.10 17.94
C GLN A 228 -5.48 5.20 18.04
N ARG A 229 -4.79 4.06 18.16
CA ARG A 229 -3.32 4.01 18.14
C ARG A 229 -2.77 4.50 16.80
N PHE A 230 -3.36 4.08 15.68
CA PHE A 230 -2.94 4.53 14.35
C PHE A 230 -3.19 6.03 14.13
N ARG A 231 -4.30 6.59 14.63
CA ARG A 231 -4.54 8.04 14.62
C ARG A 231 -3.48 8.80 15.42
N THR A 232 -3.14 8.34 16.63
CA THR A 232 -2.05 8.94 17.43
C THR A 232 -0.71 8.88 16.71
N GLN A 233 -0.37 7.74 16.10
CA GLN A 233 0.87 7.58 15.34
C GLN A 233 0.91 8.50 14.12
N ARG A 234 -0.20 8.59 13.38
CA ARG A 234 -0.37 9.53 12.26
C ARG A 234 -0.14 10.97 12.72
N ASP A 235 -0.75 11.39 13.83
CA ASP A 235 -0.68 12.78 14.28
C ASP A 235 0.75 13.15 14.72
N ALA A 236 1.43 12.23 15.41
CA ALA A 236 2.86 12.36 15.70
C ALA A 236 3.70 12.45 14.42
N TRP A 237 3.40 11.61 13.41
CA TRP A 237 4.03 11.69 12.10
C TRP A 237 3.78 13.03 11.41
N ARG A 238 2.55 13.55 11.42
CA ARG A 238 2.24 14.86 10.82
C ARG A 238 3.01 15.98 11.49
N GLN A 239 3.12 15.97 12.82
CA GLN A 239 3.93 16.94 13.56
C GLN A 239 5.41 16.84 13.18
N TRP A 240 5.94 15.61 13.10
CA TRP A 240 7.32 15.33 12.73
C TRP A 240 7.68 15.84 11.32
N HIS A 241 6.78 15.69 10.35
CA HIS A 241 6.98 16.14 8.98
C HIS A 241 6.64 17.63 8.78
N GLY A 242 5.65 18.13 9.53
CA GLY A 242 5.22 19.53 9.53
C GLY A 242 6.31 20.52 9.94
N GLY A 243 7.25 20.12 10.79
CA GLY A 243 8.36 20.97 11.23
C GLY A 243 9.54 21.07 10.25
N ALA A 244 9.55 20.29 9.16
CA ALA A 244 10.72 20.14 8.29
C ALA A 244 10.77 21.11 7.09
N PHE A 245 9.82 22.06 6.95
CA PHE A 245 9.79 23.04 5.84
C PHE A 245 10.79 24.19 5.97
N ASP A 246 11.53 24.25 7.08
CA ASP A 246 12.39 25.38 7.39
C ASP A 246 13.75 25.24 6.72
N PHE A 247 13.75 25.35 5.38
CA PHE A 247 14.96 25.55 4.59
C PHE A 247 14.72 26.52 3.43
N THR A 248 15.81 27.10 2.93
CA THR A 248 15.84 28.00 1.75
C THR A 248 16.38 27.28 0.52
N ALA A 249 16.14 27.84 -0.66
CA ALA A 249 16.68 27.27 -1.91
C ALA A 249 18.22 27.24 -1.92
N GLU A 250 18.86 28.24 -1.31
CA GLU A 250 20.31 28.32 -1.17
C GLU A 250 20.86 27.18 -0.30
N GLN A 251 20.17 26.83 0.79
CA GLN A 251 20.54 25.69 1.63
C GLN A 251 20.41 24.37 0.86
N ALA A 252 19.31 24.18 0.13
CA ALA A 252 19.11 23.00 -0.71
C ALA A 252 20.20 22.86 -1.79
N ALA A 253 20.60 23.97 -2.42
CA ALA A 253 21.68 23.98 -3.40
C ALA A 253 23.03 23.59 -2.76
N ALA A 254 23.36 24.15 -1.60
CA ALA A 254 24.60 23.86 -0.88
C ALA A 254 24.72 22.38 -0.50
N TRP A 255 23.64 21.74 -0.07
CA TRP A 255 23.64 20.29 0.22
C TRP A 255 23.86 19.43 -1.02
N THR A 256 23.35 19.90 -2.16
CA THR A 256 23.49 19.20 -3.45
C THR A 256 24.93 19.29 -3.98
N GLU A 257 25.55 20.47 -3.92
CA GLU A 257 26.95 20.65 -4.33
C GLU A 257 27.94 19.86 -3.46
N GLY A 258 27.68 19.77 -2.16
CA GLY A 258 28.52 19.00 -1.22
C GLY A 258 28.38 17.48 -1.34
N ALA A 259 27.38 16.99 -2.07
CA ALA A 259 27.14 15.57 -2.28
C ALA A 259 27.87 15.06 -3.53
N GLY A 260 28.67 14.00 -3.38
CA GLY A 260 29.23 13.28 -4.53
C GLY A 260 28.15 12.76 -5.49
N LYS A 261 28.53 12.38 -6.71
CA LYS A 261 27.58 11.90 -7.73
C LYS A 261 27.03 10.52 -7.37
N ASP A 262 25.72 10.36 -7.51
CA ASP A 262 25.02 9.07 -7.38
C ASP A 262 24.64 8.50 -8.76
N ARG A 263 24.29 7.20 -8.81
CA ARG A 263 23.71 6.54 -9.99
C ARG A 263 22.37 7.18 -10.37
N ARG A 264 21.90 6.93 -11.60
CA ARG A 264 20.62 7.48 -12.10
C ARG A 264 19.44 6.95 -11.27
N HIS A 265 18.80 7.85 -10.54
CA HIS A 265 17.68 7.55 -9.66
C HIS A 265 16.56 8.57 -9.83
N ALA A 266 15.31 8.10 -9.70
CA ALA A 266 14.15 8.95 -9.60
C ALA A 266 13.17 8.44 -8.53
N LEU A 267 12.43 9.37 -7.94
CA LEU A 267 11.28 9.06 -7.09
C LEU A 267 10.00 9.33 -7.86
N LEU A 268 9.09 8.36 -7.86
CA LEU A 268 7.74 8.53 -8.38
C LEU A 268 6.76 8.69 -7.21
N LEU A 269 6.33 9.93 -7.01
CA LEU A 269 5.61 10.44 -5.84
C LEU A 269 4.22 10.97 -6.22
N GLY A 270 3.53 11.52 -5.24
CA GLY A 270 2.15 12.01 -5.31
C GLY A 270 1.32 11.44 -4.17
N HIS A 271 0.07 11.86 -4.04
CA HIS A 271 -0.84 11.20 -3.10
C HIS A 271 -1.17 9.79 -3.62
N PRO A 272 -1.33 8.77 -2.74
CA PRO A 272 -1.94 7.51 -3.16
C PRO A 272 -3.24 7.77 -3.92
N ARG A 273 -3.57 6.93 -4.91
CA ARG A 273 -4.78 7.09 -5.75
C ARG A 273 -4.71 8.20 -6.82
N SER A 274 -3.56 8.87 -6.98
CA SER A 274 -3.32 9.80 -8.10
C SER A 274 -2.91 9.12 -9.41
N GLY A 275 -2.89 7.79 -9.51
CA GLY A 275 -2.49 7.10 -10.75
C GLY A 275 -0.99 6.83 -10.88
N THR A 276 -0.25 6.84 -9.77
CA THR A 276 1.20 6.54 -9.75
C THR A 276 1.53 5.16 -10.29
N THR A 277 0.75 4.13 -9.99
CA THR A 277 0.97 2.77 -10.55
C THR A 277 0.80 2.73 -12.07
N LEU A 278 -0.12 3.50 -12.65
CA LEU A 278 -0.27 3.55 -14.11
C LEU A 278 1.00 4.11 -14.77
N LEU A 279 1.47 5.26 -14.28
CA LEU A 279 2.70 5.87 -14.79
C LEU A 279 3.92 4.98 -14.55
N GLU A 280 3.98 4.31 -13.40
CA GLU A 280 5.02 3.34 -13.09
C GLU A 280 5.11 2.25 -14.16
N GLN A 281 4.00 1.58 -14.48
CA GLN A 281 4.02 0.49 -15.46
C GLN A 281 4.38 0.99 -16.87
N MET A 282 3.99 2.21 -17.22
CA MET A 282 4.41 2.86 -18.47
C MET A 282 5.92 3.13 -18.51
N LEU A 283 6.51 3.58 -17.40
CA LEU A 283 7.95 3.85 -17.32
C LEU A 283 8.77 2.55 -17.22
N ASP A 284 8.33 1.58 -16.43
CA ASP A 284 9.01 0.29 -16.22
C ASP A 284 9.03 -0.58 -17.48
N ALA A 285 8.15 -0.32 -18.45
CA ALA A 285 8.17 -0.97 -19.76
C ALA A 285 9.38 -0.57 -20.63
N HIS A 286 10.10 0.51 -20.29
CA HIS A 286 11.30 0.94 -21.00
C HIS A 286 12.51 0.07 -20.60
N SER A 287 13.30 -0.39 -21.58
CA SER A 287 14.43 -1.29 -21.40
C SER A 287 15.51 -0.77 -20.42
N GLY A 288 15.76 0.54 -20.47
CA GLY A 288 16.62 1.32 -19.59
C GLY A 288 16.09 1.67 -18.19
N ILE A 289 14.85 1.33 -17.82
CA ILE A 289 14.24 1.67 -16.52
C ILE A 289 14.03 0.40 -15.69
N ARG A 290 14.19 0.52 -14.37
CA ARG A 290 13.74 -0.49 -13.39
C ARG A 290 12.95 0.17 -12.28
N SER A 291 11.69 -0.22 -12.10
CA SER A 291 10.86 0.26 -10.99
C SER A 291 10.89 -0.70 -9.80
N VAL A 292 11.05 -0.11 -8.62
CA VAL A 292 10.87 -0.73 -7.32
C VAL A 292 9.56 -0.22 -6.73
N GLU A 293 8.65 -1.14 -6.41
CA GLU A 293 7.27 -0.82 -6.09
C GLU A 293 7.03 -0.70 -4.58
N GLU A 294 6.64 0.49 -4.10
CA GLU A 294 6.15 0.79 -2.74
C GLU A 294 6.99 0.16 -1.61
N SER A 295 8.31 0.23 -1.77
CA SER A 295 9.26 -0.31 -0.79
C SER A 295 9.22 0.45 0.54
N ASP A 296 9.53 -0.22 1.64
CA ASP A 296 9.72 0.44 2.94
C ASP A 296 11.18 0.91 3.15
N LEU A 297 12.00 0.89 2.08
CA LEU A 297 13.43 1.12 2.16
C LEU A 297 13.78 2.47 2.77
N TYR A 298 13.17 3.56 2.29
CA TYR A 298 13.47 4.89 2.84
C TYR A 298 13.03 5.00 4.31
N ALA A 299 11.86 4.44 4.66
CA ALA A 299 11.35 4.44 6.03
C ALA A 299 12.28 3.65 6.98
N THR A 300 12.75 2.48 6.57
CA THR A 300 13.58 1.58 7.39
C THR A 300 15.05 1.97 7.44
N THR A 301 15.60 2.54 6.37
CA THR A 301 17.03 2.92 6.31
C THR A 301 17.28 4.36 6.75
N VAL A 302 16.48 5.30 6.25
CA VAL A 302 16.70 6.74 6.47
C VAL A 302 15.86 7.23 7.64
N GLU A 303 14.53 7.10 7.58
CA GLU A 303 13.67 7.73 8.59
C GLU A 303 13.83 7.12 9.97
N ALA A 304 13.80 5.79 10.08
CA ALA A 304 13.97 5.11 11.37
C ALA A 304 15.31 5.48 12.03
N THR A 305 16.37 5.62 11.23
CA THR A 305 17.68 6.06 11.72
C THR A 305 17.65 7.52 12.16
N LEU A 306 17.08 8.43 11.37
CA LEU A 306 16.95 9.84 11.73
C LEU A 306 16.11 10.05 13.00
N ILE A 307 14.98 9.37 13.13
CA ILE A 307 14.11 9.42 14.31
C ILE A 307 14.89 8.97 15.55
N ARG A 308 15.59 7.83 15.45
CA ARG A 308 16.40 7.28 16.55
C ARG A 308 17.54 8.21 16.94
N SER A 309 18.32 8.70 15.98
CA SER A 309 19.45 9.60 16.25
C SER A 309 18.98 10.93 16.84
N HIS A 310 17.89 11.51 16.32
CA HIS A 310 17.30 12.72 16.90
C HIS A 310 16.90 12.52 18.36
N ALA A 311 16.23 11.41 18.68
CA ALA A 311 15.81 11.11 20.06
C ALA A 311 17.00 10.97 21.03
N LEU A 312 18.19 10.61 20.54
CA LEU A 312 19.40 10.43 21.34
C LEU A 312 20.29 11.68 21.40
N GLU A 313 20.33 12.48 20.34
CA GLU A 313 21.37 13.48 20.10
C GLU A 313 20.86 14.93 19.98
N ALA A 314 19.54 15.14 19.80
CA ALA A 314 19.00 16.47 19.51
C ALA A 314 19.07 17.43 20.71
N GLY A 315 18.98 16.89 21.94
CA GLY A 315 18.82 17.71 23.15
C GLY A 315 17.51 18.49 23.07
N GLU A 316 17.58 19.81 23.15
CA GLU A 316 16.43 20.73 23.04
C GLU A 316 16.18 21.24 21.62
N ARG A 317 17.03 20.88 20.64
CA ARG A 317 16.89 21.34 19.26
C ARG A 317 15.60 20.83 18.63
N SER A 318 14.99 21.65 17.78
CA SER A 318 13.93 21.18 16.90
C SER A 318 14.47 20.12 15.93
N PHE A 319 13.58 19.29 15.37
CA PHE A 319 14.00 18.29 14.38
C PHE A 319 14.66 18.92 13.16
N GLY A 320 14.14 20.06 12.67
CA GLY A 320 14.73 20.79 11.55
C GLY A 320 16.15 21.27 11.85
N ASP A 321 16.35 21.95 12.99
CA ASP A 321 17.66 22.47 13.39
C ASP A 321 18.69 21.35 13.59
N TRP A 322 18.27 20.23 14.19
CA TRP A 322 19.11 19.07 14.36
C TRP A 322 19.46 18.42 13.02
N LEU A 323 18.48 18.27 12.12
CA LEU A 323 18.66 17.67 10.81
C LEU A 323 19.66 18.49 9.95
N HIS A 324 19.57 19.82 10.00
CA HIS A 324 20.50 20.73 9.31
C HIS A 324 21.92 20.71 9.88
N ALA A 325 22.06 20.33 11.14
CA ALA A 325 23.34 20.22 11.84
C ALA A 325 24.00 18.83 11.69
N LEU A 326 23.38 17.90 10.97
CA LEU A 326 23.96 16.58 10.74
C LEU A 326 25.27 16.68 9.97
N ASP A 327 26.24 15.87 10.38
CA ASP A 327 27.51 15.83 9.68
C ASP A 327 27.36 15.18 8.28
N PRO A 328 28.14 15.62 7.28
CA PRO A 328 28.05 15.06 5.93
C PRO A 328 28.37 13.56 5.83
N CYS A 329 29.11 12.97 6.77
CA CYS A 329 29.42 11.54 6.76
C CYS A 329 28.19 10.71 7.17
N THR A 330 27.41 11.17 8.14
CA THR A 330 26.13 10.57 8.52
C THR A 330 25.15 10.57 7.35
N LEU A 331 24.98 11.72 6.68
CA LEU A 331 24.11 11.82 5.50
C LEU A 331 24.57 10.88 4.37
N ARG A 332 25.88 10.78 4.13
CA ARG A 332 26.45 9.85 3.15
C ARG A 332 26.18 8.38 3.51
N SER A 333 26.30 8.03 4.79
CA SER A 333 26.02 6.67 5.28
C SER A 333 24.55 6.28 5.10
N LEU A 334 23.62 7.18 5.46
CA LEU A 334 22.18 6.98 5.24
C LEU A 334 21.88 6.75 3.75
N ARG A 335 22.45 7.58 2.88
CA ARG A 335 22.30 7.49 1.43
C ARG A 335 22.83 6.18 0.87
N GLN A 336 24.03 5.77 1.31
CA GLN A 336 24.63 4.51 0.90
C GLN A 336 23.79 3.31 1.34
N SER A 337 23.24 3.35 2.56
CA SER A 337 22.33 2.31 3.06
C SER A 337 21.08 2.20 2.20
N TYR A 338 20.39 3.32 1.93
CA TYR A 338 19.21 3.35 1.08
C TYR A 338 19.50 2.82 -0.33
N PHE A 339 20.51 3.37 -1.01
CA PHE A 339 20.81 2.98 -2.38
C PHE A 339 21.30 1.54 -2.50
N SER A 340 22.09 1.03 -1.55
CA SER A 340 22.53 -0.37 -1.61
C SER A 340 21.34 -1.35 -1.59
N ARG A 341 20.32 -1.08 -0.77
CA ARG A 341 19.10 -1.89 -0.72
C ARG A 341 18.24 -1.68 -1.97
N LEU A 342 18.10 -0.44 -2.43
CA LEU A 342 17.32 -0.13 -3.63
C LEU A 342 17.88 -0.82 -4.89
N TRP A 343 19.21 -0.84 -5.04
CA TRP A 343 19.85 -1.54 -6.17
C TRP A 343 19.62 -3.03 -6.11
N ASN A 344 19.73 -3.62 -4.92
CA ASN A 344 19.46 -5.03 -4.74
C ASN A 344 17.99 -5.38 -5.06
N GLU A 345 17.04 -4.56 -4.61
CA GLU A 345 15.61 -4.74 -4.93
C GLU A 345 15.31 -4.57 -6.42
N ALA A 346 16.04 -3.69 -7.10
CA ALA A 346 15.95 -3.51 -8.56
C ALA A 346 16.65 -4.61 -9.36
N GLY A 347 17.25 -5.62 -8.70
CA GLY A 347 17.97 -6.72 -9.36
C GLY A 347 19.39 -6.37 -9.80
N ASP A 348 20.07 -5.50 -9.06
CA ASP A 348 21.41 -4.98 -9.33
C ASP A 348 21.59 -4.52 -10.79
N PRO A 349 20.81 -3.51 -11.23
CA PRO A 349 20.82 -3.07 -12.62
C PRO A 349 22.17 -2.45 -13.02
N SER A 350 22.39 -2.19 -14.31
CA SER A 350 23.60 -1.52 -14.77
C SER A 350 23.62 -0.05 -14.32
N GLU A 351 24.80 0.59 -14.33
CA GLU A 351 24.90 2.02 -13.98
C GLU A 351 24.20 2.94 -14.99
N GLU A 352 23.92 2.46 -16.20
CA GLU A 352 23.20 3.20 -17.25
C GLU A 352 21.69 3.19 -17.03
N ASN A 353 21.18 2.17 -16.32
CA ASN A 353 19.77 2.07 -15.98
C ASN A 353 19.36 3.18 -15.00
N THR A 354 18.15 3.71 -15.21
CA THR A 354 17.50 4.56 -14.21
C THR A 354 16.63 3.70 -13.33
N VAL A 355 16.86 3.75 -12.02
CA VAL A 355 16.01 3.07 -11.05
C VAL A 355 14.98 4.06 -10.52
N ILE A 356 13.71 3.66 -10.54
CA ILE A 356 12.60 4.45 -10.01
C ILE A 356 12.11 3.79 -8.72
N ASP A 357 12.18 4.49 -7.60
CA ASP A 357 11.44 4.11 -6.39
C ASP A 357 10.04 4.76 -6.46
N LYS A 358 9.03 3.95 -6.81
CA LYS A 358 7.63 4.38 -6.81
C LYS A 358 7.09 4.23 -5.40
N ASN A 359 6.92 5.34 -4.71
CA ASN A 359 6.39 5.31 -3.36
C ASN A 359 5.63 6.61 -3.00
N PRO A 360 4.30 6.64 -3.21
CA PRO A 360 3.46 7.78 -2.88
C PRO A 360 3.55 8.20 -1.39
N ALA A 361 3.85 7.27 -0.49
CA ALA A 361 4.01 7.56 0.93
C ALA A 361 5.24 8.44 1.23
N LEU A 362 6.25 8.48 0.36
CA LEU A 362 7.42 9.35 0.53
C LEU A 362 7.13 10.83 0.21
N THR A 363 5.95 11.14 -0.34
CA THR A 363 5.54 12.53 -0.61
C THR A 363 5.58 13.39 0.67
N ILE A 364 5.33 12.82 1.84
CA ILE A 364 5.42 13.61 3.08
C ILE A 364 6.86 13.83 3.56
N CYS A 365 7.80 13.04 3.06
CA CYS A 365 9.21 13.09 3.42
C CYS A 365 9.99 14.09 2.53
N LEU A 366 9.31 14.70 1.55
CA LEU A 366 9.90 15.56 0.52
C LEU A 366 10.82 16.66 1.06
N SER A 367 10.50 17.22 2.23
CA SER A 367 11.29 18.28 2.86
C SER A 367 12.70 17.84 3.29
N ARG A 368 12.96 16.54 3.37
CA ARG A 368 14.25 15.97 3.77
C ARG A 368 15.06 15.46 2.60
N LEU A 369 14.42 15.23 1.46
CA LEU A 369 15.08 14.67 0.29
C LEU A 369 16.26 15.51 -0.21
N PRO A 370 16.26 16.85 -0.16
CA PRO A 370 17.45 17.64 -0.49
C PRO A 370 18.69 17.26 0.31
N LEU A 371 18.53 16.83 1.57
CA LEU A 371 19.63 16.41 2.44
C LEU A 371 20.02 14.94 2.21
N THR A 372 19.02 14.07 2.18
CA THR A 372 19.23 12.62 2.17
C THR A 372 19.51 12.10 0.76
N LEU A 373 18.81 12.63 -0.25
CA LEU A 373 18.83 12.22 -1.65
C LEU A 373 18.97 13.43 -2.63
N PRO A 374 20.06 14.22 -2.53
CA PRO A 374 20.23 15.49 -3.24
C PRO A 374 20.26 15.40 -4.77
N HIS A 375 20.62 14.25 -5.36
CA HIS A 375 20.74 14.10 -6.82
C HIS A 375 19.54 13.38 -7.47
N THR A 376 18.52 13.08 -6.68
CA THR A 376 17.37 12.30 -7.14
C THR A 376 16.41 13.15 -7.94
N ARG A 377 16.04 12.68 -9.14
CA ARG A 377 14.95 13.28 -9.92
C ARG A 377 13.61 13.01 -9.23
N ILE A 378 12.69 13.97 -9.26
CA ILE A 378 11.38 13.82 -8.61
C ILE A 378 10.27 13.91 -9.65
N ILE A 379 9.41 12.90 -9.72
CA ILE A 379 8.19 12.89 -10.53
C ILE A 379 7.01 12.92 -9.57
N VAL A 380 6.13 13.91 -9.66
CA VAL A 380 4.91 14.00 -8.84
C VAL A 380 3.69 13.82 -9.71
N VAL A 381 2.90 12.77 -9.43
CA VAL A 381 1.63 12.55 -10.11
C VAL A 381 0.51 13.29 -9.37
N LEU A 382 -0.09 14.23 -10.08
CA LEU A 382 -1.27 14.97 -9.67
C LEU A 382 -2.52 14.29 -10.24
N ARG A 383 -3.64 14.53 -9.58
CA ARG A 383 -4.99 14.16 -10.02
C ARG A 383 -5.96 15.12 -9.34
N ASP A 384 -7.14 15.32 -9.90
CA ASP A 384 -8.17 16.15 -9.29
C ASP A 384 -8.33 15.80 -7.78
N PRO A 385 -8.10 16.77 -6.86
CA PRO A 385 -8.20 16.55 -5.42
C PRO A 385 -9.47 15.81 -4.98
N ARG A 386 -10.59 16.09 -5.66
CA ARG A 386 -11.90 15.52 -5.35
C ARG A 386 -11.96 14.04 -5.73
N ASP A 387 -11.43 13.68 -6.89
CA ASP A 387 -11.33 12.27 -7.31
C ASP A 387 -10.35 11.47 -6.45
N VAL A 388 -9.23 12.08 -6.02
CA VAL A 388 -8.28 11.44 -5.12
C VAL A 388 -8.93 11.11 -3.78
N CYS A 389 -9.58 12.09 -3.15
CA CYS A 389 -10.24 11.90 -1.86
C CYS A 389 -11.35 10.85 -1.95
N LEU A 390 -12.19 10.90 -2.99
CA LEU A 390 -13.23 9.91 -3.22
C LEU A 390 -12.63 8.51 -3.43
N SER A 391 -11.63 8.38 -4.29
CA SER A 391 -10.96 7.11 -4.57
C SER A 391 -10.32 6.48 -3.32
N ALA A 392 -9.68 7.30 -2.49
CA ALA A 392 -9.07 6.89 -1.23
C ALA A 392 -10.13 6.43 -0.21
N TYR A 393 -11.23 7.18 -0.08
CA TYR A 393 -12.32 6.83 0.82
C TYR A 393 -12.97 5.48 0.45
N PHE A 394 -13.12 5.19 -0.84
CA PHE A 394 -13.62 3.89 -1.35
C PHE A 394 -12.70 2.69 -1.08
N GLN A 395 -11.48 2.87 -0.56
CA GLN A 395 -10.54 1.76 -0.37
C GLN A 395 -10.87 0.88 0.86
N ALA A 396 -10.99 -0.42 0.59
CA ALA A 396 -11.12 -1.49 1.58
C ALA A 396 -9.75 -2.10 1.95
N THR A 397 -8.79 -1.25 2.35
CA THR A 397 -7.44 -1.70 2.76
C THR A 397 -7.33 -1.94 4.27
N ARG A 398 -6.38 -2.78 4.70
CA ARG A 398 -6.01 -2.90 6.12
C ARG A 398 -5.59 -1.54 6.67
N ARG A 399 -5.97 -1.25 7.91
CA ARG A 399 -5.65 0.02 8.56
C ARG A 399 -4.20 0.04 9.03
N THR A 400 -3.53 1.11 8.69
CA THR A 400 -2.18 1.47 9.12
C THR A 400 -2.19 2.93 9.57
N PRO A 401 -1.13 3.44 10.20
CA PRO A 401 -0.99 4.88 10.45
C PRO A 401 -1.21 5.72 9.19
N TRP A 402 -0.94 5.15 8.01
CA TRP A 402 -1.16 5.81 6.73
C TRP A 402 -2.61 5.82 6.27
N SER A 403 -3.25 4.65 6.25
CA SER A 403 -4.58 4.45 5.66
C SER A 403 -5.73 4.68 6.64
N VAL A 404 -5.44 4.96 7.93
CA VAL A 404 -6.46 5.25 8.95
C VAL A 404 -7.31 6.47 8.61
N ASN A 405 -6.74 7.42 7.87
CA ASN A 405 -7.45 8.62 7.38
C ASN A 405 -8.61 8.31 6.43
N TRP A 406 -8.62 7.12 5.83
CA TRP A 406 -9.65 6.72 4.88
C TRP A 406 -10.90 6.14 5.56
N LEU A 407 -11.00 6.24 6.89
CA LEU A 407 -12.18 5.84 7.66
C LEU A 407 -13.32 6.85 7.56
N SER A 408 -13.01 8.14 7.36
CA SER A 408 -13.99 9.16 7.07
C SER A 408 -13.57 10.00 5.88
N LEU A 409 -14.55 10.53 5.14
CA LEU A 409 -14.26 11.41 4.01
C LEU A 409 -13.56 12.71 4.48
N GLY A 410 -13.93 13.24 5.64
CA GLY A 410 -13.29 14.40 6.25
C GLY A 410 -11.80 14.17 6.58
N GLU A 411 -11.46 13.08 7.28
CA GLU A 411 -10.05 12.76 7.56
C GLU A 411 -9.25 12.49 6.28
N THR A 412 -9.91 11.93 5.25
CA THR A 412 -9.30 11.70 3.93
C THR A 412 -8.91 13.02 3.28
N VAL A 413 -9.84 13.99 3.27
CA VAL A 413 -9.58 15.34 2.76
C VAL A 413 -8.47 16.02 3.56
N ASP A 414 -8.52 15.97 4.89
CA ASP A 414 -7.49 16.59 5.74
C ASP A 414 -6.11 16.00 5.47
N GLN A 415 -6.03 14.68 5.23
CA GLN A 415 -4.78 14.03 4.87
C GLN A 415 -4.29 14.45 3.48
N TYR A 416 -5.17 14.53 2.49
CA TYR A 416 -4.81 15.00 1.15
C TYR A 416 -4.28 16.43 1.21
N VAL A 417 -5.00 17.33 1.91
CA VAL A 417 -4.63 18.73 2.08
C VAL A 417 -3.27 18.84 2.77
N PHE A 418 -3.06 18.09 3.86
CA PHE A 418 -1.76 18.03 4.53
C PHE A 418 -0.66 17.65 3.55
N THR A 419 -0.75 16.47 2.93
CA THR A 419 0.30 15.92 2.05
C THR A 419 0.63 16.83 0.89
N MET A 420 -0.38 17.37 0.19
CA MET A 420 -0.16 18.17 -1.01
C MET A 420 0.28 19.61 -0.70
N ASN A 421 -0.06 20.15 0.47
CA ASN A 421 0.54 21.40 0.94
C ASN A 421 2.04 21.22 1.26
N LEU A 422 2.47 20.03 1.70
CA LEU A 422 3.91 19.76 1.85
C LEU A 422 4.63 19.88 0.51
N TRP A 423 4.05 19.31 -0.55
CA TRP A 423 4.59 19.41 -1.90
C TRP A 423 4.67 20.87 -2.37
N LEU A 424 3.56 21.61 -2.28
CA LEU A 424 3.54 23.03 -2.66
C LEU A 424 4.56 23.88 -1.88
N GLY A 425 4.74 23.58 -0.59
CA GLY A 425 5.67 24.31 0.27
C GLY A 425 7.15 24.08 -0.04
N VAL A 426 7.50 23.00 -0.73
CA VAL A 426 8.91 22.65 -1.02
C VAL A 426 9.28 22.75 -2.49
N ARG A 427 8.36 22.56 -3.43
CA ARG A 427 8.73 22.38 -4.85
C ARG A 427 9.57 23.51 -5.43
N GLU A 428 9.28 24.76 -5.06
CA GLU A 428 10.03 25.94 -5.53
C GLU A 428 11.39 26.12 -4.83
N LYS A 429 11.64 25.37 -3.75
CA LYS A 429 12.87 25.39 -2.96
C LYS A 429 13.81 24.22 -3.29
N LEU A 430 13.34 23.21 -4.00
CA LEU A 430 14.14 22.02 -4.32
C LEU A 430 15.26 22.39 -5.31
N ALA A 431 16.48 21.99 -4.99
CA ALA A 431 17.58 22.03 -5.94
C ALA A 431 17.51 20.89 -6.96
N GLN A 432 16.82 19.80 -6.60
CA GLN A 432 16.63 18.65 -7.48
C GLN A 432 15.72 18.99 -8.67
N PRO A 433 16.01 18.43 -9.85
CA PRO A 433 15.08 18.49 -10.96
C PRO A 433 13.80 17.74 -10.60
N TRP A 434 12.66 18.37 -10.83
CA TRP A 434 11.35 17.78 -10.62
C TRP A 434 10.40 18.06 -11.78
N VAL A 435 9.37 17.22 -11.90
CA VAL A 435 8.30 17.37 -12.89
C VAL A 435 6.95 16.95 -12.29
N GLU A 436 5.91 17.69 -12.64
CA GLU A 436 4.52 17.33 -12.37
C GLU A 436 3.87 16.71 -13.62
N THR A 437 2.96 15.78 -13.41
CA THR A 437 2.10 15.23 -14.45
C THR A 437 0.71 14.93 -13.89
N ARG A 438 -0.34 15.19 -14.65
CA ARG A 438 -1.71 14.91 -14.23
C ARG A 438 -2.15 13.55 -14.74
N TYR A 439 -2.85 12.80 -13.89
CA TYR A 439 -3.47 11.54 -14.26
C TYR A 439 -4.38 11.70 -15.48
N GLU A 440 -5.12 12.80 -15.54
CA GLU A 440 -6.03 13.14 -16.62
C GLU A 440 -5.29 13.31 -17.95
N ASP A 441 -4.13 13.96 -17.95
CA ASP A 441 -3.30 14.14 -19.15
C ASP A 441 -2.71 12.80 -19.62
N ILE A 442 -2.32 11.92 -18.69
CA ILE A 442 -1.86 10.55 -19.01
C ILE A 442 -3.00 9.72 -19.62
N VAL A 443 -4.21 9.87 -19.10
CA VAL A 443 -5.39 9.15 -19.62
C VAL A 443 -5.81 9.66 -21.00
N GLU A 444 -5.73 10.96 -21.23
CA GLU A 444 -6.10 11.59 -22.49
C GLU A 444 -5.09 11.28 -23.61
N ASP A 445 -3.79 11.39 -23.33
CA ASP A 445 -2.73 11.20 -24.31
C ASP A 445 -1.50 10.50 -23.69
N PRO A 446 -1.56 9.17 -23.53
CA PRO A 446 -0.51 8.38 -22.88
C PRO A 446 0.86 8.54 -23.53
N ALA A 447 0.91 8.56 -24.86
CA ALA A 447 2.15 8.63 -25.61
C ALA A 447 2.82 10.00 -25.44
N ARG A 448 2.05 11.09 -25.47
CA ARG A 448 2.59 12.44 -25.26
C ARG A 448 3.13 12.61 -23.85
N GLU A 449 2.33 12.31 -22.82
CA GLU A 449 2.75 12.48 -21.43
C GLU A 449 3.84 11.48 -21.04
N GLY A 450 3.72 10.22 -21.44
CA GLY A 450 4.74 9.20 -21.24
C GLY A 450 6.09 9.62 -21.84
N SER A 451 6.10 10.05 -23.10
CA SER A 451 7.32 10.55 -23.75
C SER A 451 7.94 11.75 -23.04
N ARG A 452 7.10 12.67 -22.51
CA ARG A 452 7.57 13.84 -21.76
C ARG A 452 8.29 13.43 -20.48
N ILE A 453 7.74 12.46 -19.74
CA ILE A 453 8.34 11.97 -18.49
C ILE A 453 9.57 11.09 -18.76
N THR A 454 9.55 10.24 -19.78
CA THR A 454 10.73 9.45 -20.20
C THR A 454 11.89 10.38 -20.57
N ARG A 455 11.63 11.46 -21.32
CA ARG A 455 12.64 12.48 -21.65
C ARG A 455 13.17 13.23 -20.43
N PHE A 456 12.32 13.50 -19.43
CA PHE A 456 12.78 14.07 -18.16
C PHE A 456 13.78 13.17 -17.42
N LEU A 457 13.63 11.85 -17.55
CA LEU A 457 14.60 10.87 -17.04
C LEU A 457 15.89 10.80 -17.88
N GLY A 458 15.95 11.49 -19.02
CA GLY A 458 17.09 11.49 -19.94
C GLY A 458 17.12 10.27 -20.87
N LEU A 459 15.95 9.69 -21.17
CA LEU A 459 15.77 8.54 -22.05
C LEU A 459 14.85 8.90 -23.22
N GLU A 460 14.95 8.15 -24.31
CA GLU A 460 14.04 8.28 -25.46
C GLU A 460 12.80 7.39 -25.26
N TRP A 461 11.67 7.74 -25.87
CA TRP A 461 10.47 6.92 -25.79
C TRP A 461 10.67 5.58 -26.53
N GLU A 462 10.24 4.48 -25.91
CA GLU A 462 10.26 3.14 -26.53
C GLU A 462 8.84 2.65 -26.86
N PRO A 463 8.63 1.93 -27.98
CA PRO A 463 7.32 1.37 -28.33
C PRO A 463 6.73 0.44 -27.26
N THR A 464 7.57 -0.20 -26.44
CA THR A 464 7.11 -1.06 -25.32
C THR A 464 6.30 -0.30 -24.28
N GLN A 465 6.46 1.03 -24.21
CA GLN A 465 5.77 1.88 -23.25
C GLN A 465 4.36 2.28 -23.71
N GLU A 466 3.96 1.98 -24.95
CA GLU A 466 2.64 2.32 -25.50
C GLU A 466 1.49 1.52 -24.87
N ASP A 467 1.77 0.28 -24.41
CA ASP A 467 0.78 -0.57 -23.72
C ASP A 467 1.26 -0.95 -22.30
N PRO A 468 1.08 -0.05 -21.31
CA PRO A 468 1.43 -0.34 -19.93
C PRO A 468 0.64 -1.51 -19.33
N ALA A 469 -0.55 -1.84 -19.87
CA ALA A 469 -1.36 -2.95 -19.39
C ALA A 469 -0.75 -4.29 -19.78
N ASP A 470 -0.12 -4.37 -20.96
CA ASP A 470 0.60 -5.58 -21.38
C ASP A 470 1.83 -5.86 -20.51
N HIS A 471 2.62 -4.82 -20.24
CA HIS A 471 3.74 -4.92 -19.30
C HIS A 471 3.27 -5.33 -17.90
N ALA A 472 2.17 -4.74 -17.41
CA ALA A 472 1.59 -5.06 -16.11
C ALA A 472 1.08 -6.51 -16.02
N ARG A 473 0.58 -7.11 -17.12
CA ARG A 473 0.18 -8.52 -17.15
C ARG A 473 1.37 -9.48 -17.10
N GLY A 474 2.53 -9.04 -17.60
CA GLY A 474 3.77 -9.82 -17.58
C GLY A 474 4.52 -9.84 -16.24
N LYS A 475 4.08 -9.05 -15.25
CA LYS A 475 4.78 -8.86 -13.96
C LYS A 475 3.80 -8.92 -12.79
N LEU A 476 4.29 -9.36 -11.62
CA LEU A 476 3.53 -9.24 -10.38
C LEU A 476 3.49 -7.76 -9.94
N VAL A 477 2.33 -7.10 -10.08
CA VAL A 477 2.10 -5.74 -9.53
C VAL A 477 1.49 -5.86 -8.14
N ARG A 478 2.21 -5.38 -7.12
CA ARG A 478 1.84 -5.44 -5.70
C ARG A 478 1.15 -4.14 -5.23
N SER A 479 0.16 -3.67 -6.00
CA SER A 479 -0.63 -2.47 -5.70
C SER A 479 -2.13 -2.78 -5.51
N PRO A 480 -2.85 -2.05 -4.63
CA PRO A 480 -4.31 -2.11 -4.55
C PRO A 480 -5.01 -1.77 -5.87
N THR A 481 -4.37 -1.04 -6.79
CA THR A 481 -4.90 -0.76 -8.15
C THR A 481 -4.56 -1.80 -9.20
N HIS A 482 -3.97 -2.96 -8.87
CA HIS A 482 -3.59 -3.98 -9.86
C HIS A 482 -4.71 -4.28 -10.87
N ALA A 483 -5.94 -4.50 -10.37
CA ALA A 483 -7.08 -4.80 -11.24
C ALA A 483 -7.45 -3.66 -12.20
N ASP A 484 -7.14 -2.41 -11.85
CA ASP A 484 -7.38 -1.25 -12.72
C ASP A 484 -6.27 -1.08 -13.76
N VAL A 485 -5.03 -1.47 -13.43
CA VAL A 485 -3.84 -1.23 -14.28
C VAL A 485 -3.62 -2.31 -15.33
N ILE A 486 -4.12 -3.54 -15.11
CA ILE A 486 -4.07 -4.62 -16.12
C ILE A 486 -5.18 -4.50 -17.19
N GLN A 487 -6.13 -3.59 -16.99
CA GLN A 487 -7.19 -3.29 -17.95
C GLN A 487 -6.69 -2.25 -18.96
N PRO A 488 -7.27 -2.21 -20.17
CA PRO A 488 -7.06 -1.09 -21.08
C PRO A 488 -7.36 0.24 -20.38
N LEU A 489 -6.52 1.22 -20.66
CA LEU A 489 -6.67 2.57 -20.13
C LEU A 489 -8.10 3.10 -20.38
N HIS A 490 -8.74 3.62 -19.34
CA HIS A 490 -10.10 4.13 -19.44
C HIS A 490 -10.30 5.42 -18.65
N SER A 491 -11.22 6.28 -19.13
CA SER A 491 -11.54 7.56 -18.50
C SER A 491 -12.59 7.48 -17.39
N ARG A 492 -13.11 6.29 -17.04
CA ARG A 492 -14.17 6.11 -16.03
C ARG A 492 -13.84 6.73 -14.66
N ALA A 493 -12.55 6.81 -14.33
CA ALA A 493 -12.09 7.35 -13.06
C ALA A 493 -11.92 8.88 -13.09
N VAL A 494 -11.86 9.51 -14.27
CA VAL A 494 -11.74 10.96 -14.45
C VAL A 494 -13.09 11.61 -14.24
N GLY A 495 -13.17 12.61 -13.36
CA GLY A 495 -14.41 13.33 -13.08
C GLY A 495 -15.46 12.49 -12.35
N ARG A 496 -15.06 11.35 -11.76
CA ARG A 496 -15.98 10.49 -11.00
C ARG A 496 -16.63 11.24 -9.85
N TRP A 497 -15.91 12.21 -9.28
CA TRP A 497 -16.36 13.07 -8.19
C TRP A 497 -17.64 13.84 -8.49
N HIS A 498 -17.95 14.17 -9.75
CA HIS A 498 -19.19 14.87 -10.11
C HIS A 498 -20.44 14.11 -9.63
N ARG A 499 -20.41 12.77 -9.70
CA ARG A 499 -21.52 11.92 -9.19
C ARG A 499 -21.70 12.03 -7.67
N TYR A 500 -20.65 12.43 -6.95
CA TYR A 500 -20.59 12.54 -5.50
C TYR A 500 -20.46 13.99 -5.03
N GLU A 501 -20.72 14.97 -5.89
CA GLU A 501 -20.53 16.40 -5.60
C GLU A 501 -21.21 16.82 -4.30
N LYS A 502 -22.45 16.37 -4.06
CA LYS A 502 -23.19 16.64 -2.83
C LYS A 502 -22.52 16.14 -1.55
N HIS A 503 -21.78 15.02 -1.63
CA HIS A 503 -21.07 14.42 -0.50
C HIS A 503 -19.72 15.10 -0.26
N LEU A 504 -19.15 15.70 -1.31
CA LEU A 504 -17.91 16.47 -1.25
C LEU A 504 -18.14 17.95 -0.93
N ALA A 505 -19.37 18.46 -1.11
CA ALA A 505 -19.74 19.86 -0.85
C ALA A 505 -19.24 20.41 0.51
N PRO A 506 -19.32 19.67 1.64
CA PRO A 506 -18.82 20.15 2.93
C PRO A 506 -17.30 20.39 3.00
N TYR A 507 -16.55 19.89 2.02
CA TYR A 507 -15.09 19.90 2.00
C TYR A 507 -14.50 20.77 0.88
N GLN A 508 -15.35 21.37 0.03
CA GLN A 508 -14.91 22.15 -1.13
C GLN A 508 -14.00 23.31 -0.74
N GLU A 509 -14.31 24.04 0.33
CA GLU A 509 -13.48 25.15 0.80
C GLU A 509 -12.07 24.72 1.19
N LYS A 510 -11.92 23.52 1.78
CA LYS A 510 -10.60 22.96 2.13
C LYS A 510 -9.80 22.56 0.90
N LEU A 511 -10.47 22.05 -0.14
CA LEU A 511 -9.82 21.57 -1.36
C LEU A 511 -9.55 22.70 -2.36
N ALA A 512 -10.32 23.79 -2.34
CA ALA A 512 -10.27 24.87 -3.31
C ALA A 512 -8.85 25.44 -3.57
N PRO A 513 -8.01 25.69 -2.55
CA PRO A 513 -6.65 26.16 -2.79
C PRO A 513 -5.80 25.19 -3.63
N LEU A 514 -5.94 23.88 -3.38
CA LEU A 514 -5.19 22.85 -4.11
C LEU A 514 -5.78 22.57 -5.49
N ILE A 515 -7.12 22.63 -5.64
CA ILE A 515 -7.80 22.59 -6.94
C ILE A 515 -7.24 23.69 -7.84
N ALA A 516 -7.20 24.94 -7.35
CA ALA A 516 -6.66 26.07 -8.09
C ALA A 516 -5.16 25.94 -8.35
N ALA A 517 -4.36 25.58 -7.33
CA ALA A 517 -2.90 25.48 -7.45
C ALA A 517 -2.46 24.39 -8.44
N PHE A 518 -3.23 23.30 -8.56
CA PHE A 518 -2.98 22.25 -9.53
C PHE A 518 -3.72 22.44 -10.86
N GLY A 519 -4.44 23.55 -11.03
CA GLY A 519 -5.09 23.97 -12.27
C GLY A 519 -6.29 23.11 -12.68
N TYR A 520 -7.07 22.65 -11.70
CA TYR A 520 -8.41 22.06 -11.89
C TYR A 520 -9.49 23.14 -11.70
N SER A 521 -10.69 22.88 -12.21
CA SER A 521 -11.87 23.77 -12.11
C SER A 521 -12.98 23.19 -11.26
#